data_AF-A0A257AVX3-F1
#
_entry.id   AF-A0A257AVX3-F1
#
_cell.length_a   1.000
_cell.length_b   1.000
_cell.length_c   1.000
_cell.angle_alpha   90.00
_cell.angle_beta   90.00
_cell.angle_gamma   90.00
#
_symmetry.space_group_name_H-M   'P 1'
#
loop_
_entity.id
_entity.type
_entity.pdbx_description
1 polymer ?
#
loop_
_entity_poly.entity_id
_entity_poly.type
_entity_poly.pdbx_seq_one_letter_code
_entity_poly.pdbx_strand_id
1 'polypeptide(L)'
;FRTGDAETDRLLEAARKLILAPDVDRRRDALEKLWDAFERLKALEPGPDKRAQAEALLDRAAGPAAPRLRALVGEEAKALTDIGNSFRIRHSETSQELPTT
;
A
#
# COMPACT_ATOMS: atom_id res chain seq x y z
N PHE A 1 -7.26 -2.66 13.79
CA PHE A 1 -7.21 -1.35 13.12
C PHE A 1 -8.65 -0.83 12.96
N ARG A 2 -8.85 0.41 12.54
CA ARG A 2 -10.19 1.02 12.36
C ARG A 2 -10.17 1.95 11.15
N THR A 3 -9.83 1.42 9.98
CA THR A 3 -9.73 2.20 8.73
C THR A 3 -11.09 2.52 8.10
N GLY A 4 -12.16 1.84 8.56
CA GLY A 4 -13.48 1.90 7.95
C GLY A 4 -13.70 0.85 6.86
N ASP A 5 -12.68 0.07 6.52
CA ASP A 5 -12.74 -1.04 5.58
C ASP A 5 -12.18 -2.32 6.23
N ALA A 6 -13.06 -3.32 6.35
CA ALA A 6 -12.77 -4.54 7.12
C ALA A 6 -11.60 -5.35 6.55
N GLU A 7 -11.43 -5.36 5.23
CA GLU A 7 -10.34 -6.10 4.59
C GLU A 7 -8.99 -5.41 4.81
N THR A 8 -8.94 -4.08 4.73
CA THR A 8 -7.76 -3.29 5.10
C THR A 8 -7.38 -3.55 6.55
N ASP A 9 -8.36 -3.55 7.46
CA ASP A 9 -8.13 -3.86 8.87
C ASP A 9 -7.58 -5.29 9.07
N ARG A 10 -8.07 -6.26 8.29
CA ARG A 10 -7.57 -7.65 8.29
C ARG A 10 -6.12 -7.75 7.81
N LEU A 11 -5.78 -7.08 6.71
CA LEU A 11 -4.44 -7.07 6.14
C LEU A 11 -3.43 -6.47 7.12
N LEU A 12 -3.76 -5.32 7.73
CA LEU A 12 -2.92 -4.67 8.74
C LEU A 12 -2.75 -5.54 9.99
N GLU A 13 -3.81 -6.22 10.43
CA GLU A 13 -3.76 -7.16 11.56
C GLU A 13 -2.86 -8.36 11.28
N ALA A 14 -2.94 -8.94 10.07
CA ALA A 14 -2.08 -10.04 9.65
C ALA A 14 -0.61 -9.61 9.61
N ALA A 15 -0.33 -8.47 8.98
CA ALA A 15 0.99 -7.87 8.95
C ALA A 15 1.60 -7.69 10.34
N ARG A 16 0.85 -7.06 11.26
CA ARG A 16 1.33 -6.79 12.64
C ARG A 16 1.74 -8.07 13.36
N LYS A 17 1.00 -9.16 13.17
CA LYS A 17 1.30 -10.45 13.82
C LYS A 17 2.57 -11.11 13.28
N LEU A 18 2.89 -10.88 12.01
CA LEU A 18 3.91 -11.63 11.29
C LEU A 18 5.25 -10.88 11.18
N ILE A 19 5.25 -9.54 11.26
CA ILE A 19 6.44 -8.73 10.98
C ILE A 19 7.61 -8.98 11.95
N LEU A 20 7.33 -9.45 13.17
CA LEU A 20 8.33 -9.81 14.18
C LEU A 20 8.59 -11.32 14.28
N ALA A 21 8.07 -12.12 13.35
CA ALA A 21 8.29 -13.56 13.36
C ALA A 21 9.79 -13.87 13.20
N PRO A 22 10.35 -14.88 13.91
CA PRO A 22 11.73 -15.32 13.72
C PRO A 22 11.97 -15.84 12.29
N ASP A 23 10.94 -16.44 11.71
CA ASP A 23 10.91 -16.94 10.33
C ASP A 23 10.91 -15.79 9.31
N VAL A 24 11.87 -15.82 8.38
CA VAL A 24 12.03 -14.83 7.31
C VAL A 24 10.82 -14.81 6.38
N ASP A 25 10.26 -15.98 6.05
CA ASP A 25 9.17 -16.05 5.08
C ASP A 25 7.88 -15.46 5.66
N ARG A 26 7.63 -15.68 6.95
CA ARG A 26 6.55 -14.98 7.66
C ARG A 26 6.74 -13.47 7.69
N ARG A 27 7.98 -12.97 7.81
CA ARG A 27 8.23 -11.52 7.72
C ARG A 27 8.00 -10.99 6.31
N ARG A 28 8.31 -11.76 5.27
CA ARG A 28 7.99 -11.40 3.88
C ARG A 28 6.48 -11.33 3.67
N ASP A 29 5.73 -12.31 4.17
CA ASP A 29 4.26 -12.29 4.15
C ASP A 29 3.72 -11.04 4.84
N ALA A 30 4.32 -10.64 5.96
CA ALA A 30 3.94 -9.42 6.67
C ALA A 30 4.14 -8.16 5.80
N LEU A 31 5.27 -8.06 5.09
CA LEU A 31 5.55 -6.95 4.19
C LEU A 31 4.58 -6.92 3.01
N GLU A 32 4.26 -8.08 2.43
CA GLU A 32 3.25 -8.18 1.38
C GLU A 32 1.88 -7.70 1.88
N LYS A 33 1.45 -8.11 3.08
CA LYS A 33 0.15 -7.71 3.63
C LYS A 33 0.10 -6.22 4.00
N LEU A 34 1.21 -5.62 4.44
CA LEU A 34 1.31 -4.16 4.60
C LEU A 34 1.17 -3.45 3.25
N TRP A 35 1.79 -4.00 2.22
CA TRP A 35 1.70 -3.46 0.88
C TRP A 35 0.28 -3.54 0.31
N ASP A 36 -0.36 -4.71 0.41
CA ASP A 36 -1.75 -4.92 0.00
C ASP A 36 -2.70 -3.93 0.70
N ALA A 37 -2.48 -3.68 2.00
CA ALA A 37 -3.27 -2.71 2.76
C ALA A 37 -3.06 -1.28 2.22
N PHE A 38 -1.83 -0.90 1.87
CA PHE A 38 -1.53 0.40 1.29
C PHE A 38 -2.16 0.59 -0.10
N GLU A 39 -2.05 -0.41 -0.98
CA GLU A 39 -2.71 -0.39 -2.29
C GLU A 39 -4.24 -0.31 -2.16
N ARG A 40 -4.81 -1.07 -1.21
CA ARG A 40 -6.25 -1.04 -0.94
C ARG A 40 -6.71 0.32 -0.44
N LEU A 41 -5.97 0.95 0.47
CA LEU A 41 -6.29 2.30 0.96
C LEU A 41 -6.36 3.32 -0.18
N LYS A 42 -5.44 3.25 -1.16
CA LYS A 42 -5.52 4.10 -2.36
C LYS A 42 -6.77 3.81 -3.16
N ALA A 43 -7.07 2.54 -3.43
CA ALA A 43 -8.22 2.15 -4.27
C ALA A 43 -9.59 2.54 -3.68
N LEU A 44 -9.68 2.76 -2.36
CA LEU A 44 -10.90 3.22 -1.69
C LEU A 44 -11.18 4.72 -1.86
N GLU A 45 -10.18 5.51 -2.24
CA GLU A 45 -10.35 6.95 -2.44
C GLU A 45 -11.07 7.27 -3.76
N PRO A 46 -11.82 8.38 -3.82
CA PRO A 46 -12.44 8.83 -5.05
C PRO A 46 -11.39 9.34 -6.05
N GLY A 47 -11.57 9.05 -7.33
CA GLY A 47 -10.71 9.58 -8.38
C GLY A 47 -10.91 8.87 -9.72
N PRO A 48 -10.65 9.55 -10.85
CA PRO A 48 -10.78 8.95 -12.18
C PRO A 48 -9.67 7.93 -12.51
N ASP A 49 -8.54 7.99 -11.80
CA ASP A 49 -7.39 7.10 -12.02
C ASP A 49 -6.60 6.85 -10.73
N LYS A 50 -5.68 5.89 -10.78
CA LYS A 50 -4.84 5.47 -9.65
C LYS A 50 -4.00 6.61 -9.06
N ARG A 51 -3.60 7.58 -9.88
CA ARG A 51 -2.81 8.73 -9.44
C ARG A 51 -3.69 9.66 -8.63
N ALA A 52 -4.87 10.02 -9.14
CA ALA A 52 -5.82 10.87 -8.44
C ALA A 52 -6.27 10.27 -7.11
N GLN A 53 -6.53 8.95 -7.08
CA GLN A 53 -6.86 8.23 -5.85
C GLN A 53 -5.71 8.28 -4.81
N ALA A 54 -4.47 8.13 -5.26
CA ALA A 54 -3.31 8.26 -4.37
C ALA A 54 -3.16 9.69 -3.82
N GLU A 55 -3.33 10.71 -4.65
CA GLU A 55 -3.28 12.11 -4.19
C GLU A 55 -4.39 12.40 -3.16
N ALA A 56 -5.61 11.91 -3.39
CA ALA A 56 -6.73 12.05 -2.45
C ALA A 56 -6.45 11.38 -1.09
N LEU A 57 -5.84 10.18 -1.09
CA LEU A 57 -5.42 9.51 0.14
C LEU A 57 -4.44 10.37 0.93
N LEU A 58 -3.43 10.90 0.25
CA LEU A 58 -2.38 11.71 0.86
C LEU A 58 -2.93 13.04 1.39
N ASP A 59 -3.84 13.68 0.66
CA ASP A 59 -4.54 14.89 1.09
C ASP A 59 -5.35 14.63 2.36
N ARG A 60 -6.10 13.53 2.39
CA ARG A 60 -6.88 13.12 3.57
C ARG A 60 -5.98 12.80 4.77
N ALA A 61 -4.84 12.14 4.53
CA ALA A 61 -3.91 11.76 5.58
C ALA A 61 -3.21 12.97 6.22
N ALA A 62 -2.83 13.97 5.40
CA ALA A 62 -2.17 15.17 5.89
C ALA A 62 -3.15 16.20 6.47
N GLY A 63 -4.36 16.27 5.92
CA GLY A 63 -5.37 17.28 6.24
C GLY A 63 -5.05 18.66 5.64
N PRO A 64 -6.06 19.54 5.52
CA PRO A 64 -5.93 20.80 4.78
C PRO A 64 -5.01 21.83 5.46
N ALA A 65 -4.75 21.69 6.76
CA ALA A 65 -3.95 22.64 7.54
C ALA A 65 -2.44 22.31 7.56
N ALA A 66 -1.99 21.24 6.89
CA ALA A 66 -0.61 20.77 6.99
C ALA A 66 0.05 20.52 5.60
N PRO A 67 0.21 21.56 4.76
CA PRO A 67 0.80 21.41 3.42
C PRO A 67 2.24 20.88 3.44
N ARG A 68 3.02 21.20 4.48
CA ARG A 68 4.38 20.66 4.64
C ARG A 68 4.36 19.16 4.93
N LEU A 69 3.44 18.71 5.79
CA LEU A 69 3.26 17.28 6.06
C LEU A 69 2.83 16.56 4.78
N ARG A 70 1.92 17.16 4.01
CA ARG A 70 1.44 16.60 2.75
C ARG A 70 2.56 16.37 1.73
N ALA A 71 3.48 17.32 1.61
CA ALA A 71 4.64 17.18 0.73
C ALA A 71 5.55 16.02 1.18
N LEU A 72 5.88 15.96 2.47
CA LEU A 72 6.74 14.91 3.04
C LEU A 72 6.13 13.51 2.87
N VAL A 73 4.85 13.34 3.23
CA VAL A 73 4.17 12.04 3.09
C VAL A 73 4.04 11.64 1.61
N GLY A 74 3.92 12.61 0.70
CA GLY A 74 3.95 12.35 -0.74
C GLY A 74 5.30 11.84 -1.24
N GLU A 75 6.41 12.45 -0.78
CA GLU A 75 7.77 11.97 -1.07
C GLU A 75 8.00 10.57 -0.52
N GLU A 76 7.58 10.30 0.72
CA GLU A 76 7.68 8.98 1.34
C GLU A 76 6.82 7.94 0.62
N ALA A 77 5.59 8.27 0.22
CA ALA A 77 4.73 7.35 -0.52
C ALA A 77 5.30 7.00 -1.91
N LYS A 78 5.97 7.95 -2.56
CA LYS A 78 6.69 7.70 -3.81
C LYS A 78 7.88 6.78 -3.58
N ALA A 79 8.73 7.09 -2.59
CA ALA A 79 9.86 6.24 -2.24
C ALA A 79 9.42 4.81 -1.89
N LEU A 80 8.31 4.68 -1.14
CA LEU A 80 7.72 3.40 -0.81
C LEU A 80 7.26 2.65 -2.08
N THR A 81 6.58 3.35 -2.99
CA THR A 81 6.17 2.82 -4.31
C THR A 81 7.38 2.25 -5.08
N ASP A 82 8.47 3.01 -5.14
CA ASP A 82 9.69 2.63 -5.83
C ASP A 82 10.37 1.42 -5.17
N ILE A 83 10.40 1.37 -3.83
CA ILE A 83 10.91 0.23 -3.04
C ILE A 83 10.09 -1.03 -3.34
N GLY A 84 8.76 -0.97 -3.23
CA GLY A 84 7.91 -2.15 -3.45
C GLY A 84 8.04 -2.71 -4.86
N ASN A 85 8.17 -1.85 -5.87
CA ASN A 85 8.42 -2.23 -7.26
C ASN A 85 9.81 -2.85 -7.44
N SER A 86 10.85 -2.25 -6.87
CA SER A 86 12.24 -2.68 -7.04
C SER A 86 12.55 -4.02 -6.37
N PHE A 87 11.98 -4.24 -5.17
CA PHE A 87 12.24 -5.44 -4.38
C PHE A 87 11.19 -6.54 -4.56
N ARG A 88 10.21 -6.35 -5.46
CA ARG A 88 9.09 -7.28 -5.69
C ARG A 88 8.43 -7.71 -4.36
N ILE A 89 8.21 -6.75 -3.46
CA ILE A 89 7.49 -6.98 -2.20
C ILE A 89 6.05 -7.47 -2.47
N ARG A 90 5.55 -7.14 -3.67
CA ARG A 90 4.42 -7.77 -4.32
C ARG A 90 4.91 -8.86 -5.27
N HIS A 91 4.27 -10.01 -5.27
CA HIS A 91 4.20 -10.87 -6.45
C HIS A 91 3.60 -10.01 -7.57
N SER A 92 4.44 -9.44 -8.43
CA SER A 92 3.95 -8.70 -9.60
C SER A 92 3.00 -9.65 -10.31
N GLU A 93 1.69 -9.38 -10.28
CA GLU A 93 0.81 -9.78 -11.38
C GLU A 93 1.53 -9.26 -12.62
N THR A 94 2.24 -10.19 -13.22
CA THR A 94 2.88 -9.99 -14.50
C THR A 94 1.71 -9.61 -15.40
N SER A 95 1.88 -8.53 -16.16
CA SER A 95 1.10 -8.33 -17.36
C SER A 95 1.43 -9.51 -18.29
N GLN A 96 0.82 -10.66 -18.03
CA GLN A 96 0.96 -11.90 -18.76
C GLN A 96 -0.23 -11.96 -19.70
N GLU A 97 -0.05 -11.49 -20.93
CA GLU A 97 -0.83 -12.05 -22.02
C GLU A 97 -0.43 -13.53 -22.10
N LEU A 98 -1.40 -14.42 -21.89
CA LEU A 98 -1.26 -15.83 -22.20
C LEU A 98 -0.96 -15.97 -23.70
N PRO A 99 0.02 -16.79 -24.13
CA PRO A 99 0.19 -17.05 -25.55
C PRO A 99 -1.10 -17.72 -26.04
N THR A 100 -1.81 -17.03 -26.93
CA THR A 100 -2.94 -17.59 -27.67
C THR A 100 -2.45 -18.83 -28.41
N THR A 101 -2.99 -19.99 -28.03
CA THR A 101 -2.83 -21.28 -28.73
C THR A 101 -3.41 -21.25 -30.12
#